data_AF-A0A844GVF6-F1
#
_entry.id   AF-A0A844GVF6-F1
#
_cell.length_a   1.000
_cell.length_b   1.000
_cell.length_c   1.000
_cell.angle_alpha   90.00
_cell.angle_beta   90.00
_cell.angle_gamma   90.00
#
_symmetry.space_group_name_H-M   'P 1'
#
loop_
_entity.id
_entity.type
_entity.pdbx_description
1 polymer ?
#
loop_
_entity_poly.entity_id
_entity_poly.type
_entity_poly.pdbx_seq_one_letter_code
_entity_poly.pdbx_strand_id
1 'polypeptide(L)'
;MTQDTTKEIQTLENRSKKNRWLVGILFLISPVGYFYTNRYLLAIITTIIYFILVTTVEEYEAISILWLLFIIGITVENITSINNAKEKVKFLQGNSPQSGNNASNPNLMILKALENNGEMTASQIILATELTPQIVKETLFTLEQEQLVYGYNREDDGVIVYKNT
;
A
#
# COMPACT_ATOMS: atom_id res chain seq x y z
N MET A 1 -22.53 -7.83 11.73
CA MET A 1 -21.08 -8.12 11.83
C MET A 1 -20.95 -9.53 12.37
N THR A 2 -20.51 -10.48 11.55
CA THR A 2 -20.55 -11.93 11.85
C THR A 2 -19.36 -12.33 12.71
N GLN A 3 -19.52 -13.39 13.52
CA GLN A 3 -18.51 -13.93 14.43
C GLN A 3 -17.18 -14.31 13.72
N ASP A 4 -17.26 -14.53 12.40
CA ASP A 4 -16.15 -14.84 11.50
C ASP A 4 -15.24 -13.63 11.27
N THR A 5 -15.82 -12.45 11.04
CA THR A 5 -15.09 -11.21 10.81
C THR A 5 -14.24 -10.81 12.03
N THR A 6 -14.73 -11.08 13.24
CA THR A 6 -14.01 -10.78 14.48
C THR A 6 -12.76 -11.65 14.64
N LYS A 7 -12.84 -12.94 14.26
CA LYS A 7 -11.68 -13.86 14.31
C LYS A 7 -10.63 -13.46 13.27
N GLU A 8 -11.04 -13.11 12.07
CA GLU A 8 -10.12 -12.64 11.03
C GLU A 8 -9.34 -11.39 11.46
N ILE A 9 -10.02 -10.40 12.04
CA ILE A 9 -9.39 -9.17 12.54
C ILE A 9 -8.36 -9.48 13.64
N GLN A 10 -8.68 -10.37 14.59
CA GLN A 10 -7.76 -10.78 15.65
C GLN A 10 -6.51 -11.49 15.10
N THR A 11 -6.67 -12.36 14.10
CA THR A 11 -5.52 -13.04 13.48
C THR A 11 -4.61 -12.08 12.72
N LEU A 12 -5.20 -11.10 12.04
CA LEU A 12 -4.47 -10.02 11.34
C LEU A 12 -3.70 -9.14 12.33
N GLU A 13 -4.32 -8.77 13.45
CA GLU A 13 -3.69 -7.96 14.48
C GLU A 13 -2.53 -8.70 15.18
N ASN A 14 -2.70 -9.99 15.47
CA ASN A 14 -1.62 -10.79 16.04
C ASN A 14 -0.43 -10.91 15.06
N ARG A 15 -0.70 -11.07 13.76
CA ARG A 15 0.34 -11.13 12.72
C ARG A 15 1.05 -9.78 12.53
N SER A 16 0.34 -8.66 12.64
CA SER A 16 0.95 -7.33 12.47
C SER A 16 1.93 -6.96 13.57
N LYS A 17 1.75 -7.47 14.79
CA LYS A 17 2.65 -7.24 15.93
C LYS A 17 3.97 -8.04 15.85
N LYS A 18 4.10 -8.95 14.89
CA LYS A 18 5.29 -9.81 14.73
C LYS A 18 6.50 -9.02 14.20
N ASN A 19 7.69 -9.38 14.67
CA ASN A 19 8.94 -8.74 14.26
C ASN A 19 9.43 -9.33 12.93
N ARG A 20 9.56 -8.48 11.91
CA ARG A 20 10.00 -8.85 10.55
C ARG A 20 11.43 -9.42 10.54
N TRP A 21 12.31 -8.85 11.35
CA TRP A 21 13.70 -9.28 11.49
C TRP A 21 13.80 -10.66 12.15
N LEU A 22 12.97 -10.89 13.17
CA LEU A 22 12.91 -12.18 13.85
C LEU A 22 12.42 -13.28 12.91
N VAL A 23 11.47 -12.97 12.02
CA VAL A 23 11.00 -13.91 10.99
C VAL A 23 12.10 -14.21 9.97
N GLY A 24 12.85 -13.21 9.53
CA GLY A 24 14.01 -13.43 8.66
C GLY A 24 15.09 -14.33 9.30
N ILE A 25 15.37 -14.17 10.60
CA ILE A 25 16.36 -14.98 11.32
C ILE A 25 15.83 -16.40 11.60
N LEU A 26 14.57 -16.54 12.03
CA LEU A 26 13.91 -17.83 12.25
C LEU A 26 13.78 -18.65 10.95
N PHE A 27 14.03 -18.03 9.79
CA PHE A 27 13.96 -18.66 8.46
C PHE A 27 15.18 -19.49 8.07
N LEU A 28 16.31 -19.31 8.75
CA LEU A 28 17.45 -20.23 8.64
C LEU A 28 17.10 -21.64 9.14
N ILE A 29 15.96 -21.77 9.84
CA ILE A 29 15.39 -23.00 10.37
C ILE A 29 13.96 -23.14 9.80
N SER A 30 13.83 -23.32 8.49
CA SER A 30 12.52 -23.68 7.89
C SER A 30 12.01 -24.98 8.55
N PRO A 31 10.76 -25.04 9.07
CA PRO A 31 9.57 -24.26 8.70
C PRO A 31 9.09 -23.29 9.80
N VAL A 32 9.96 -22.92 10.74
CA VAL A 32 9.60 -22.24 12.00
C VAL A 32 8.92 -20.88 11.77
N GLY A 33 9.26 -20.17 10.70
CA GLY A 33 8.64 -18.88 10.36
C GLY A 33 7.14 -18.93 10.09
N TYR A 34 6.63 -20.03 9.52
CA TYR A 34 5.19 -20.18 9.27
C TYR A 34 4.38 -20.51 10.53
N PHE A 35 4.98 -21.24 11.47
CA PHE A 35 4.40 -21.42 12.80
C PHE A 35 4.31 -20.10 13.54
N TYR A 36 5.35 -19.26 13.44
CA TYR A 36 5.38 -17.95 14.08
C TYR A 36 4.33 -16.95 13.51
N THR A 37 3.96 -17.09 12.22
CA THR A 37 2.93 -16.26 11.56
C THR A 37 1.52 -16.89 11.57
N ASN A 38 1.34 -18.01 12.30
CA ASN A 38 0.10 -18.79 12.39
C ASN A 38 -0.44 -19.25 11.02
N ARG A 39 0.44 -19.69 10.12
CA ARG A 39 0.10 -20.16 8.77
C ARG A 39 0.37 -21.65 8.62
N TYR A 40 -0.33 -22.45 9.41
CA TYR A 40 -0.09 -23.89 9.57
C TYR A 40 -0.17 -24.68 8.26
N LEU A 41 -1.07 -24.30 7.34
CA LEU A 41 -1.18 -24.97 6.04
C LEU A 41 0.08 -24.77 5.19
N LEU A 42 0.64 -23.55 5.15
CA LEU A 42 1.91 -23.32 4.47
C LEU A 42 3.10 -23.91 5.24
N ALA A 43 3.04 -23.97 6.56
CA ALA A 43 4.04 -24.67 7.36
C ALA A 43 4.14 -26.13 6.90
N ILE A 44 3.01 -26.84 6.81
CA ILE A 44 2.96 -28.24 6.38
C ILE A 44 3.50 -28.42 4.96
N ILE A 45 3.05 -27.59 4.01
CA ILE A 45 3.50 -27.67 2.61
C ILE A 45 5.02 -27.47 2.52
N THR A 46 5.54 -26.45 3.21
CA THR A 46 6.98 -26.16 3.18
C THR A 46 7.82 -27.19 3.93
N THR A 47 7.28 -27.83 4.97
CA THR A 47 7.90 -29.00 5.61
C THR A 47 8.04 -30.16 4.63
N ILE A 48 6.99 -30.48 3.85
CA ILE A 48 7.02 -31.57 2.87
C ILE A 48 8.07 -31.28 1.79
N ILE A 49 8.08 -30.06 1.24
CA ILE A 49 9.06 -29.65 0.22
C ILE A 49 10.48 -29.68 0.78
N TYR A 50 10.69 -29.20 2.02
CA TYR A 50 11.95 -29.29 2.73
C TYR A 50 12.44 -30.73 2.83
N PHE A 51 11.58 -31.67 3.25
CA PHE A 51 11.95 -33.08 3.37
C PHE A 51 12.34 -33.69 2.02
N ILE A 52 11.58 -33.43 0.95
CA ILE A 52 11.91 -33.88 -0.40
C ILE A 52 13.31 -33.36 -0.77
N LEU A 53 13.53 -32.06 -0.63
CA LEU A 53 14.80 -31.40 -0.93
C LEU A 53 15.99 -31.90 -0.09
N VAL A 54 15.78 -32.34 1.16
CA VAL A 54 16.83 -32.96 2.01
C VAL A 54 17.10 -34.39 1.55
N THR A 55 16.08 -35.15 1.16
CA THR A 55 16.23 -36.57 0.80
C THR A 55 16.81 -36.80 -0.59
N THR A 56 16.71 -35.83 -1.50
CA THR A 56 17.15 -35.97 -2.89
C THR A 56 18.59 -35.53 -3.14
N VAL A 57 19.37 -35.13 -2.12
CA VAL A 57 20.67 -34.41 -2.17
C VAL A 57 21.82 -35.12 -2.91
N GLU A 58 21.58 -36.26 -3.57
CA GLU A 58 22.60 -37.00 -4.32
C GLU A 58 23.28 -36.17 -5.44
N GLU A 59 22.60 -35.16 -6.01
CA GLU A 59 23.17 -34.20 -6.96
C GLU A 59 23.40 -32.81 -6.33
N TYR A 60 24.59 -32.61 -5.75
CA TYR A 60 24.91 -31.49 -4.86
C TYR A 60 24.80 -30.09 -5.52
N GLU A 61 25.14 -29.93 -6.80
CA GLU A 61 25.18 -28.61 -7.44
C GLU A 61 23.78 -28.07 -7.80
N ALA A 62 22.94 -28.84 -8.48
CA ALA A 62 21.60 -28.39 -8.88
C ALA A 62 20.67 -28.21 -7.66
N ILE A 63 20.79 -29.11 -6.67
CA ILE A 63 19.95 -29.12 -5.49
C ILE A 63 20.30 -27.98 -4.54
N SER A 64 21.58 -27.61 -4.42
CA SER A 64 22.00 -26.47 -3.58
C SER A 64 21.44 -25.13 -4.08
N ILE A 65 21.35 -24.92 -5.39
CA ILE A 65 20.73 -23.73 -5.98
C ILE A 65 19.22 -23.70 -5.71
N LEU A 66 18.54 -24.84 -5.88
CA LEU A 66 17.11 -24.96 -5.59
C LEU A 66 16.81 -24.71 -4.09
N TRP A 67 17.66 -25.22 -3.20
CA TRP A 67 17.61 -24.93 -1.77
C TRP A 67 17.72 -23.44 -1.46
N LEU A 68 18.70 -22.77 -2.06
CA LEU A 68 18.92 -21.34 -1.85
C LEU A 68 17.71 -20.52 -2.34
N LEU A 69 17.21 -20.82 -3.54
CA LEU A 69 16.03 -20.17 -4.11
C LEU A 69 14.78 -20.42 -3.26
N PHE A 70 14.61 -21.64 -2.75
CA PHE A 70 13.52 -22.00 -1.85
C PHE A 70 13.58 -21.17 -0.56
N ILE A 71 14.72 -21.08 0.10
CA ILE A 71 14.90 -20.28 1.32
C ILE A 71 14.58 -18.80 1.05
N ILE A 72 15.11 -18.23 -0.04
CA ILE A 72 14.86 -16.83 -0.41
C ILE A 72 13.37 -16.60 -0.66
N GLY A 73 12.74 -17.46 -1.47
CA GLY A 73 11.33 -17.34 -1.84
C GLY A 73 10.43 -17.36 -0.61
N ILE A 74 10.65 -18.30 0.30
CA ILE A 74 9.85 -18.39 1.52
C ILE A 74 10.08 -17.17 2.44
N THR A 75 11.31 -16.67 2.52
CA THR A 75 11.65 -15.49 3.33
C THR A 75 10.91 -14.24 2.82
N VAL A 76 10.97 -13.99 1.51
CA VAL A 76 10.27 -12.87 0.86
C VAL A 76 8.76 -12.97 1.09
N GLU A 77 8.21 -14.17 0.94
CA GLU A 77 6.78 -14.44 1.13
C GLU A 77 6.32 -14.14 2.57
N ASN A 78 7.09 -14.58 3.57
CA ASN A 78 6.75 -14.33 4.97
C ASN A 78 6.89 -12.86 5.35
N ILE A 79 7.95 -12.18 4.92
CA ILE A 79 8.12 -10.72 5.12
C ILE A 79 6.96 -9.96 4.49
N THR A 80 6.61 -10.30 3.25
CA THR A 80 5.48 -9.70 2.52
C THR A 80 4.17 -9.93 3.27
N SER A 81 3.95 -11.13 3.81
CA SER A 81 2.73 -11.44 4.58
C SER A 81 2.59 -10.58 5.85
N ILE A 82 3.70 -10.27 6.53
CA ILE A 82 3.72 -9.40 7.71
C ILE A 82 3.54 -7.94 7.30
N ASN A 83 4.10 -7.53 6.16
CA ASN A 83 3.91 -6.19 5.60
C ASN A 83 2.44 -5.95 5.27
N ASN A 84 1.83 -6.87 4.53
CA ASN A 84 0.43 -6.81 4.14
C ASN A 84 -0.48 -6.87 5.38
N ALA A 85 -0.15 -7.68 6.40
CA ALA A 85 -0.90 -7.70 7.66
C ALA A 85 -0.79 -6.38 8.42
N LYS A 86 0.41 -5.78 8.50
CA LYS A 86 0.62 -4.45 9.11
C LYS A 86 -0.15 -3.36 8.37
N GLU A 87 -0.15 -3.39 7.05
CA GLU A 87 -0.89 -2.46 6.20
C GLU A 87 -2.40 -2.61 6.35
N LYS A 88 -2.93 -3.84 6.32
CA LYS A 88 -4.36 -4.10 6.54
C LYS A 88 -4.82 -3.71 7.94
N VAL A 89 -4.04 -3.99 8.98
CA VAL A 89 -4.36 -3.59 10.36
C VAL A 89 -4.30 -2.07 10.50
N LYS A 90 -3.30 -1.43 9.91
CA LYS A 90 -3.23 0.03 9.79
C LYS A 90 -4.50 0.60 9.14
N PHE A 91 -4.90 0.07 7.99
CA PHE A 91 -6.13 0.46 7.30
C PHE A 91 -7.37 0.29 8.18
N LEU A 92 -7.53 -0.86 8.83
CA LEU A 92 -8.68 -1.17 9.70
C LEU A 92 -8.70 -0.34 11.01
N GLN A 93 -7.54 0.10 11.50
CA GLN A 93 -7.41 0.95 12.68
C GLN A 93 -7.46 2.45 12.34
N GLY A 94 -7.79 2.83 11.10
CA GLY A 94 -7.79 4.24 10.65
C GLY A 94 -6.40 4.85 10.47
N ASN A 95 -5.34 4.07 10.72
CA ASN A 95 -3.93 4.44 10.59
C ASN A 95 -3.33 3.88 9.29
N SER A 96 -4.12 3.84 8.20
CA SER A 96 -3.70 3.35 6.89
C SER A 96 -2.29 3.87 6.57
N PRO A 97 -1.38 3.09 5.94
CA PRO A 97 -0.34 3.73 5.18
C PRO A 97 -1.08 4.47 4.07
N GLN A 98 -1.41 5.72 4.35
CA GLN A 98 -1.74 6.68 3.35
C GLN A 98 -0.62 6.58 2.31
N SER A 99 -0.96 6.15 1.10
CA SER A 99 -0.64 6.97 -0.07
C SER A 99 -0.68 8.43 0.40
N GLY A 100 0.51 9.01 0.60
CA GLY A 100 0.73 10.04 1.62
C GLY A 100 -0.35 11.12 1.67
N ASN A 101 -0.80 11.48 2.88
CA ASN A 101 -1.39 12.78 3.21
C ASN A 101 -2.44 13.39 2.25
N ASN A 102 -3.20 12.58 1.50
CA ASN A 102 -4.19 13.10 0.55
C ASN A 102 -5.56 13.43 1.17
N ALA A 103 -5.68 13.45 2.50
CA ALA A 103 -6.93 13.79 3.18
C ALA A 103 -7.04 15.28 3.58
N SER A 104 -6.04 16.12 3.35
CA SER A 104 -6.16 17.56 3.64
C SER A 104 -5.08 18.42 2.99
N ASN A 105 -4.57 18.07 1.81
CA ASN A 105 -3.73 19.00 1.05
C ASN A 105 -4.59 19.64 -0.05
N PRO A 106 -5.05 20.89 0.14
CA PRO A 106 -5.83 21.62 -0.86
C PRO A 106 -5.21 21.58 -2.25
N ASN A 107 -3.87 21.63 -2.34
CA ASN A 107 -3.15 21.64 -3.61
C ASN A 107 -3.42 20.35 -4.40
N LEU A 108 -3.28 19.19 -3.75
CA LEU A 108 -3.49 17.90 -4.41
C LEU A 108 -4.96 17.66 -4.75
N MET A 109 -5.89 18.13 -3.90
CA MET A 109 -7.32 18.01 -4.17
C MET A 109 -7.73 18.82 -5.41
N ILE A 110 -7.21 20.05 -5.54
CA ILE A 110 -7.49 20.92 -6.68
C ILE A 110 -6.83 20.39 -7.96
N LEU A 111 -5.55 19.98 -7.90
CA LEU A 111 -4.87 19.39 -9.06
C LEU A 111 -5.57 18.14 -9.58
N LYS A 112 -6.01 17.26 -8.67
CA LYS A 112 -6.73 16.04 -9.04
C LYS A 112 -8.14 16.33 -9.57
N ALA A 113 -8.80 17.39 -9.10
CA ALA A 113 -10.08 17.82 -9.65
C ALA A 113 -9.93 18.32 -11.10
N LEU A 114 -8.89 19.13 -11.37
CA LEU A 114 -8.56 19.63 -12.69
C LEU A 114 -8.13 18.51 -13.65
N GLU A 115 -7.34 17.54 -13.20
CA GLU A 115 -6.94 16.39 -14.03
C GLU A 115 -8.16 15.57 -14.50
N ASN A 116 -9.14 15.34 -13.62
CA ASN A 116 -10.29 14.52 -13.94
C ASN A 116 -11.35 15.23 -14.80
N ASN A 117 -11.49 16.55 -14.66
CA ASN A 117 -12.56 17.33 -15.30
C ASN A 117 -12.05 18.28 -16.40
N GLY A 118 -10.73 18.40 -16.57
CA GLY A 118 -10.11 19.33 -17.50
C GLY A 118 -10.17 20.77 -16.99
N GLU A 119 -10.96 21.60 -17.68
CA GLU A 119 -11.07 23.03 -17.43
C GLU A 119 -12.19 23.33 -16.45
N MET A 120 -11.89 24.00 -15.33
CA MET A 120 -12.87 24.28 -14.29
C MET A 120 -12.82 25.74 -13.82
N THR A 121 -13.98 26.30 -13.50
CA THR A 121 -14.07 27.60 -12.80
C THR A 121 -13.76 27.44 -11.31
N ALA A 122 -13.39 28.53 -10.63
CA ALA A 122 -13.18 28.50 -9.18
C ALA A 122 -14.40 27.95 -8.41
N SER A 123 -15.62 28.27 -8.86
CA SER A 123 -16.86 27.73 -8.28
C SER A 123 -17.00 26.23 -8.47
N GLN A 124 -16.65 25.70 -9.65
CA GLN A 124 -16.66 24.25 -9.89
C GLN A 124 -15.61 23.52 -9.04
N ILE A 125 -14.44 24.14 -8.84
CA ILE A 125 -13.40 23.59 -7.97
C ILE A 125 -13.86 23.54 -6.51
N ILE A 126 -14.52 24.59 -6.02
CA ILE A 126 -15.13 24.60 -4.68
C ILE A 126 -16.12 23.44 -4.53
N LEU A 127 -17.01 23.25 -5.50
CA LEU A 127 -17.99 22.16 -5.48
C LEU A 127 -17.34 20.77 -5.55
N ALA A 128 -16.29 20.61 -6.36
CA ALA A 128 -15.63 19.32 -6.56
C ALA A 128 -14.71 18.92 -5.40
N THR A 129 -14.14 19.89 -4.69
CA THR A 129 -13.17 19.65 -3.60
C THR A 129 -13.77 19.80 -2.21
N GLU A 130 -14.99 20.34 -2.10
CA GLU A 130 -15.68 20.70 -0.84
C GLU A 130 -14.86 21.66 0.05
N LEU A 131 -13.87 22.35 -0.53
CA LEU A 131 -13.04 23.34 0.15
C LEU A 131 -13.75 24.69 0.25
N THR A 132 -13.37 25.50 1.24
CA THR A 132 -13.92 26.85 1.34
C THR A 132 -13.43 27.73 0.19
N PRO A 133 -14.20 28.74 -0.25
CA PRO A 133 -13.77 29.66 -1.31
C PRO A 133 -12.44 30.35 -1.02
N GLN A 134 -12.16 30.63 0.24
CA GLN A 134 -10.91 31.24 0.69
C GLN A 134 -9.71 30.33 0.42
N ILE A 135 -9.82 29.05 0.83
CA ILE A 135 -8.77 28.05 0.63
C ILE A 135 -8.53 27.83 -0.87
N VAL A 136 -9.60 27.68 -1.65
CA VAL A 136 -9.48 27.48 -3.10
C VAL A 136 -8.75 28.64 -3.78
N LYS A 137 -9.07 29.89 -3.40
CA LYS A 137 -8.42 31.06 -3.97
C LYS A 137 -6.94 31.14 -3.62
N GLU A 138 -6.59 30.93 -2.35
CA GLU A 138 -5.19 30.95 -1.89
C GLU A 138 -4.39 29.82 -2.56
N THR A 139 -4.95 28.62 -2.64
CA THR A 139 -4.30 27.49 -3.29
C THR A 139 -4.12 27.67 -4.78
N LEU A 140 -5.15 28.14 -5.51
CA LEU A 140 -5.03 28.41 -6.94
C LEU A 140 -3.94 29.46 -7.21
N PHE A 141 -3.87 30.50 -6.40
CA PHE A 141 -2.81 31.51 -6.51
C PHE A 141 -1.41 30.90 -6.31
N THR A 142 -1.23 30.05 -5.32
CA THR A 142 0.05 29.33 -5.12
C THR A 142 0.38 28.42 -6.29
N LEU A 143 -0.59 27.64 -6.79
CA LEU A 143 -0.37 26.73 -7.92
C LEU A 143 -0.05 27.45 -9.23
N GLU A 144 -0.63 28.64 -9.44
CA GLU A 144 -0.29 29.51 -10.56
C GLU A 144 1.14 30.06 -10.47
N GLN A 145 1.58 30.48 -9.29
CA GLN A 145 2.97 30.91 -9.07
C GLN A 145 3.98 29.80 -9.33
N GLU A 146 3.62 28.57 -8.94
CA GLU A 146 4.42 27.36 -9.18
C GLU A 146 4.31 26.84 -10.63
N GLN A 147 3.52 27.50 -11.49
CA GLN A 147 3.29 27.11 -12.89
C GLN A 147 2.67 25.71 -13.06
N LEU A 148 1.97 25.21 -12.03
CA LEU A 148 1.28 23.92 -12.05
C LEU A 148 -0.15 24.04 -12.59
N VAL A 149 -0.73 25.23 -12.51
CA VAL A 149 -2.05 25.55 -13.04
C VAL A 149 -1.95 26.90 -13.72
N TYR A 150 -2.78 27.14 -14.74
CA TYR A 150 -2.93 28.47 -15.33
C TYR A 150 -4.41 28.84 -15.46
N GLY A 151 -4.74 30.06 -15.04
CA GLY A 151 -6.03 30.69 -15.24
C GLY A 151 -6.07 31.50 -16.54
N TYR A 152 -7.13 31.35 -17.33
CA TYR A 152 -7.36 32.15 -18.54
C TYR A 152 -8.85 32.39 -18.78
N ASN A 153 -9.17 33.39 -19.61
CA ASN A 153 -10.54 33.62 -20.06
C ASN A 153 -10.86 32.65 -21.19
N ARG A 154 -11.84 31.78 -20.98
CA ARG A 154 -12.32 30.86 -22.00
C ARG A 154 -12.90 31.64 -23.18
N GLU A 155 -12.53 31.24 -24.39
CA GLU A 155 -12.87 31.98 -25.63
C GLU A 155 -14.37 32.03 -25.91
N ASP A 156 -15.11 30.99 -25.52
CA ASP A 156 -16.55 30.85 -25.82
C ASP A 156 -17.44 31.81 -25.02
N ASP A 157 -17.13 32.03 -23.73
CA ASP A 157 -18.01 32.75 -22.81
C ASP A 157 -17.31 33.79 -21.92
N GLY A 158 -15.99 33.97 -22.08
CA GLY A 158 -15.21 34.96 -21.34
C GLY A 158 -15.07 34.66 -19.85
N VAL A 159 -15.44 33.45 -19.39
CA VAL A 159 -15.34 33.05 -17.99
C VAL A 159 -13.91 32.65 -17.65
N ILE A 160 -13.43 33.04 -16.47
CA ILE A 160 -12.12 32.62 -15.97
C ILE A 160 -12.20 31.14 -15.57
N VAL A 161 -11.40 30.33 -16.26
CA VAL A 161 -11.23 28.90 -15.99
C VAL A 161 -9.77 28.61 -15.67
N TYR A 162 -9.56 27.56 -14.89
CA TYR A 162 -8.26 27.05 -14.50
C TYR A 162 -8.04 25.69 -15.14
N LYS A 163 -6.80 25.42 -15.55
CA LYS A 163 -6.39 24.15 -16.16
C LYS A 163 -4.99 23.76 -15.68
N ASN A 164 -4.75 22.46 -15.59
CA ASN A 164 -3.42 21.91 -15.37
C ASN A 164 -2.51 22.17 -16.59
N THR A 165 -1.22 22.43 -16.34
CA THR A 165 -0.21 22.72 -17.37
C THR A 165 0.15 21.48 -18.19
#